data_AF-A0A3M9XNH0-F1
#
_entry.id   AF-A0A3M9XNH0-F1
#
_cell.length_a   1.000
_cell.length_b   1.000
_cell.length_c   1.000
_cell.angle_alpha   90.00
_cell.angle_beta   90.00
_cell.angle_gamma   90.00
#
_symmetry.space_group_name_H-M   'P 1'
#
loop_
_entity.id
_entity.type
_entity.pdbx_description
1 polymer ?
#
loop_
_entity_poly.entity_id
_entity_poly.type
_entity_poly.pdbx_seq_one_letter_code
_entity_poly.pdbx_strand_id
1 'polypeptide(L)'
;MDARLEAQLKGAASQLLEEGFRSADYLGRGRYAAVLERSRAKGESSYFPSHEMKVFSIRPQPDGAILIGGSRPGATAPCQLVGTDAEIDGRLTVTLGKGIKVLGHNAQIKLSNLDHFGGRQWRIRSPDSYPFMIVQAMK
;
A
#
# COMPACT_ATOMS: atom_id res chain seq x y z
N MET A 1 -2.94 29.44 1.78
CA MET A 1 -1.68 28.83 2.24
C MET A 1 -0.59 29.86 2.07
N ASP A 2 0.26 30.10 3.06
CA ASP A 2 1.32 31.12 2.95
C ASP A 2 2.55 30.57 2.20
N ALA A 3 3.39 31.48 1.69
CA ALA A 3 4.54 31.13 0.85
C ALA A 3 5.65 30.37 1.59
N ARG A 4 5.78 30.55 2.92
CA ARG A 4 6.77 29.85 3.74
C ARG A 4 6.36 28.40 3.90
N LEU A 5 5.08 28.14 4.19
CA LEU A 5 4.54 26.79 4.25
C LEU A 5 4.63 26.09 2.89
N GLU A 6 4.33 26.79 1.79
CA GLU A 6 4.47 26.25 0.43
C GLU A 6 5.92 25.85 0.11
N ALA A 7 6.90 26.68 0.50
CA ALA A 7 8.31 26.37 0.32
C ALA A 7 8.77 25.17 1.17
N GLN A 8 8.27 25.04 2.40
CA GLN A 8 8.56 23.88 3.26
C GLN A 8 8.01 22.58 2.66
N LEU A 9 6.77 22.58 2.20
CA LEU A 9 6.16 21.42 1.55
C LEU A 9 6.90 21.04 0.26
N LYS A 10 7.31 22.03 -0.53
CA LYS A 10 8.17 21.78 -1.69
C LYS A 10 9.49 21.09 -1.29
N GLY A 11 10.11 21.51 -0.17
CA GLY A 11 11.33 20.90 0.36
C GLY A 11 11.15 19.46 0.86
N ALA A 12 9.97 19.13 1.42
CA ALA A 12 9.65 17.79 1.90
C ALA A 12 9.66 16.74 0.77
N ALA A 13 9.40 17.13 -0.48
CA ALA A 13 9.51 16.23 -1.62
C ALA A 13 10.92 15.63 -1.76
N SER A 14 11.97 16.41 -1.46
CA SER A 14 13.35 15.92 -1.47
C SER A 14 13.61 14.88 -0.38
N GLN A 15 12.99 15.03 0.80
CA GLN A 15 13.13 14.08 1.90
C GLN A 15 12.56 12.71 1.54
N LEU A 16 11.46 12.67 0.77
CA LEU A 16 10.89 11.42 0.28
C LEU A 16 11.89 10.64 -0.60
N LEU A 17 12.72 11.33 -1.38
CA LEU A 17 13.76 10.66 -2.17
C LEU A 17 14.82 10.01 -1.26
N GLU A 18 15.21 10.69 -0.18
CA GLU A 18 16.15 10.16 0.83
C GLU A 18 15.56 8.94 1.57
N GLU A 19 14.24 8.90 1.75
CA GLU A 19 13.51 7.75 2.32
C GLU A 19 13.34 6.56 1.35
N GLY A 20 13.89 6.69 0.14
CA GLY A 20 13.94 5.62 -0.86
C GLY A 20 12.74 5.60 -1.82
N PHE A 21 12.01 6.69 -1.95
CA PHE A 21 11.08 6.84 -3.07
C PHE A 21 11.87 6.99 -4.38
N ARG A 22 11.40 6.31 -5.43
CA ARG A 22 11.95 6.41 -6.78
C ARG A 22 11.70 7.80 -7.38
N SER A 23 10.54 8.39 -7.10
CA SER A 23 10.22 9.78 -7.46
C SER A 23 9.29 10.41 -6.43
N ALA A 24 9.36 11.74 -6.33
CA ALA A 24 8.53 12.56 -5.46
C ALA A 24 8.41 13.98 -6.05
N ASP A 25 7.34 14.23 -6.80
CA ASP A 25 7.05 15.50 -7.45
C ASP A 25 6.05 16.31 -6.62
N TYR A 26 6.41 17.54 -6.27
CA TYR A 26 5.50 18.46 -5.60
C TYR A 26 4.61 19.18 -6.61
N LEU A 27 3.29 18.98 -6.50
CA LEU A 27 2.27 19.50 -7.41
C LEU A 27 1.60 20.80 -6.91
N GLY A 28 2.13 21.38 -5.82
CA GLY A 28 1.60 22.57 -5.17
C GLY A 28 0.43 22.28 -4.23
N ARG A 29 0.27 23.17 -3.23
CA ARG A 29 -0.79 23.12 -2.21
C ARG A 29 -0.81 21.80 -1.42
N GLY A 30 0.36 21.29 -1.06
CA GLY A 30 0.50 20.05 -0.28
C GLY A 30 0.23 18.76 -1.07
N ARG A 31 0.10 18.81 -2.40
CA ARG A 31 -0.11 17.63 -3.24
C ARG A 31 1.22 17.09 -3.76
N TYR A 32 1.37 15.78 -3.76
CA TYR A 32 2.56 15.09 -4.25
C TYR A 32 2.16 13.97 -5.21
N ALA A 33 2.97 13.75 -6.24
CA ALA A 33 2.99 12.50 -7.00
C ALA A 33 4.28 11.77 -6.64
N ALA A 34 4.18 10.59 -6.02
CA ALA A 34 5.35 9.85 -5.57
C ALA A 34 5.27 8.39 -5.99
N VAL A 35 6.43 7.82 -6.31
CA VAL A 35 6.59 6.40 -6.67
C VAL A 35 7.52 5.75 -5.68
N LEU A 36 7.07 4.69 -5.03
CA LEU A 36 7.89 3.85 -4.17
C LEU A 36 8.00 2.45 -4.76
N GLU A 37 9.22 1.99 -4.98
CA GLU A 37 9.51 0.63 -5.40
C GLU A 37 10.33 -0.06 -4.30
N ARG A 38 9.89 -1.24 -3.85
CA ARG A 38 10.64 -2.05 -2.89
C ARG A 38 10.70 -3.49 -3.36
N SER A 39 11.93 -4.00 -3.48
CA SER A 39 12.21 -5.42 -3.60
C SER A 39 12.71 -5.94 -2.25
N ARG A 40 12.36 -7.18 -1.91
CA ARG A 40 12.73 -7.86 -0.67
C ARG A 40 13.12 -9.29 -0.95
N ALA A 41 13.98 -9.85 -0.09
CA ALA A 41 14.35 -11.25 -0.21
C ALA A 41 13.16 -12.15 0.17
N LYS A 42 13.21 -13.40 -0.31
CA LYS A 42 12.20 -14.41 0.07
C LYS A 42 12.20 -14.58 1.59
N GLY A 43 11.02 -14.54 2.20
CA GLY A 43 10.86 -14.70 3.64
C GLY A 43 10.98 -13.40 4.44
N GLU A 44 11.25 -12.27 3.79
CA GLU A 44 11.19 -10.96 4.44
C GLU A 44 9.79 -10.35 4.35
N SER A 45 9.40 -9.63 5.40
CA SER A 45 8.19 -8.80 5.34
C SER A 45 8.46 -7.52 4.56
N SER A 46 7.51 -7.11 3.72
CA SER A 46 7.53 -5.81 3.06
C SER A 46 6.33 -4.98 3.50
N TYR A 47 6.53 -3.67 3.64
CA TYR A 47 5.51 -2.70 4.01
C TYR A 47 5.54 -1.55 2.99
N PHE A 48 4.37 -1.20 2.46
CA PHE A 48 4.19 -0.20 1.40
C PHE A 48 3.31 0.95 1.91
N PRO A 49 3.59 2.18 1.43
CA PRO A 49 4.05 3.31 2.24
C PRO A 49 3.07 3.70 3.35
N SER A 50 3.47 4.12 4.56
CA SER A 50 4.78 4.48 5.14
C SER A 50 5.10 3.59 6.37
N HIS A 51 6.30 3.70 6.97
CA HIS A 51 6.62 3.03 8.25
C HIS A 51 5.59 3.37 9.36
N GLU A 52 4.96 4.54 9.26
CA GLU A 52 3.98 5.10 10.19
C GLU A 52 2.54 4.74 9.84
N MET A 53 2.16 4.78 8.55
CA MET A 53 0.80 4.47 8.09
C MET A 53 0.58 2.98 7.85
N LYS A 54 1.64 2.22 7.55
CA LYS A 54 1.62 0.80 7.20
C LYS A 54 0.41 0.43 6.34
N VAL A 55 0.11 1.15 5.26
CA VAL A 55 -1.18 0.97 4.57
C VAL A 55 -1.33 -0.46 4.02
N PHE A 56 -0.23 -1.08 3.57
CA PHE A 56 -0.21 -2.50 3.19
C PHE A 56 1.06 -3.21 3.62
N SER A 57 0.94 -4.52 3.81
CA SER A 57 2.04 -5.42 4.12
C SER A 57 1.96 -6.71 3.31
N ILE A 58 3.14 -7.27 3.02
CA ILE A 58 3.34 -8.62 2.54
C ILE A 58 4.15 -9.32 3.61
N ARG A 59 3.57 -10.33 4.26
CA ARG A 59 4.19 -11.01 5.42
C ARG A 59 4.16 -12.52 5.22
N PRO A 60 5.32 -13.21 5.27
CA PRO A 60 5.35 -14.66 5.31
C PRO A 60 4.79 -15.18 6.64
N GLN A 61 4.17 -16.36 6.59
CA GLN A 61 3.62 -17.07 7.74
C GLN A 61 4.44 -18.34 8.04
N PRO A 62 4.44 -18.84 9.29
CA PRO A 62 5.20 -20.02 9.69
C PRO A 62 4.86 -21.30 8.90
N ASP A 63 3.63 -21.41 8.39
CA ASP A 63 3.16 -22.52 7.56
C ASP A 63 3.59 -22.42 6.08
N GLY A 64 4.38 -21.41 5.74
CA GLY A 64 4.84 -21.13 4.37
C GLY A 64 3.81 -20.39 3.51
N ALA A 65 2.65 -19.99 4.06
CA ALA A 65 1.74 -19.07 3.40
C ALA A 65 2.29 -17.63 3.43
N ILE A 66 1.71 -16.76 2.60
CA ILE A 66 1.99 -15.33 2.55
C ILE A 66 0.68 -14.59 2.77
N LEU A 67 0.66 -13.69 3.76
CA LEU A 67 -0.41 -12.74 3.99
C LEU A 67 -0.09 -11.43 3.27
N ILE A 68 -0.94 -11.06 2.34
CA ILE A 68 -1.00 -9.73 1.74
C ILE A 68 -2.18 -9.03 2.39
N GLY A 69 -1.96 -7.91 3.07
CA GLY A 69 -3.08 -7.24 3.72
C GLY A 69 -2.79 -5.83 4.15
N GLY A 70 -3.86 -5.05 4.27
CA GLY A 70 -3.80 -3.72 4.84
C GLY A 70 -3.35 -3.81 6.30
N SER A 71 -2.40 -2.97 6.69
CA SER A 71 -2.10 -2.79 8.12
C SER A 71 -2.77 -1.49 8.58
N ARG A 72 -3.34 -1.53 9.78
CA ARG A 72 -3.86 -0.33 10.40
C ARG A 72 -2.67 0.56 10.74
N PRO A 73 -2.70 1.88 10.45
CA PRO A 73 -1.80 2.80 11.12
C PRO A 73 -1.99 2.62 12.65
N GLY A 74 -0.90 2.52 13.42
CA GLY A 74 -1.01 2.35 14.88
C GLY A 74 -1.74 3.54 15.50
N ALA A 75 -2.52 3.37 16.58
CA ALA A 75 -3.54 4.32 17.07
C ALA A 75 -3.16 5.82 17.14
N THR A 76 -1.89 6.19 17.14
CA THR A 76 -1.39 7.57 17.07
C THR A 76 -1.37 8.18 15.65
N ALA A 77 -1.38 7.37 14.59
CA ALA A 77 -1.34 7.80 13.19
C ALA A 77 -2.73 7.97 12.51
N PRO A 78 -3.78 7.13 12.76
CA PRO A 78 -5.12 7.33 12.22
C PRO A 78 -5.76 8.63 12.70
N CYS A 79 -5.38 9.12 13.89
CA CYS A 79 -5.88 10.38 14.45
C CYS A 79 -5.55 11.62 13.61
N GLN A 80 -4.68 11.51 12.60
CA GLN A 80 -4.41 12.60 11.66
C GLN A 80 -5.39 12.67 10.48
N LEU A 81 -6.10 11.57 10.17
CA LEU A 81 -7.10 11.53 9.09
C LEU A 81 -8.53 11.43 9.64
N VAL A 82 -8.72 10.68 10.72
CA VAL A 82 -9.99 10.55 11.43
C VAL A 82 -10.33 11.89 12.08
N GLY A 83 -11.37 12.57 11.57
CA GLY A 83 -11.78 13.90 12.01
C GLY A 83 -11.33 15.04 11.09
N THR A 84 -10.71 14.71 9.94
CA THR A 84 -10.46 15.67 8.86
C THR A 84 -11.47 15.45 7.73
N ASP A 85 -11.68 16.46 6.88
CA ASP A 85 -12.46 16.34 5.62
C ASP A 85 -11.69 15.57 4.52
N ALA A 86 -10.66 14.80 4.88
CA ALA A 86 -9.85 14.05 3.93
C ALA A 86 -10.65 12.85 3.38
N GLU A 87 -10.78 12.80 2.05
CA GLU A 87 -11.37 11.67 1.34
C GLU A 87 -10.29 10.64 0.99
N ILE A 88 -10.54 9.36 1.29
CA ILE A 88 -9.68 8.26 0.86
C ILE A 88 -10.33 7.59 -0.33
N ASP A 89 -9.64 7.60 -1.47
CA ASP A 89 -10.08 6.85 -2.65
C ASP A 89 -8.96 6.02 -3.25
N GLY A 90 -8.73 4.85 -2.65
CA GLY A 90 -7.68 3.91 -3.03
C GLY A 90 -8.19 2.75 -3.89
N ARG A 91 -7.24 2.13 -4.58
CA ARG A 91 -7.41 0.84 -5.26
C ARG A 91 -6.19 -0.03 -4.99
N LEU A 92 -6.40 -1.20 -4.41
CA LEU A 92 -5.36 -2.23 -4.31
C LEU A 92 -5.65 -3.28 -5.38
N THR A 93 -4.65 -3.60 -6.20
CA THR A 93 -4.70 -4.70 -7.15
C THR A 93 -3.56 -5.65 -6.85
N VAL A 94 -3.89 -6.92 -6.65
CA VAL A 94 -2.91 -8.00 -6.45
C VAL A 94 -3.02 -8.96 -7.63
N THR A 95 -1.93 -9.12 -8.35
CA THR A 95 -1.77 -10.12 -9.42
C THR A 95 -0.81 -11.20 -8.94
N LEU A 96 -1.13 -12.46 -9.28
CA LEU A 96 -0.37 -13.62 -8.84
C LEU A 96 0.34 -14.26 -10.03
N GLY A 97 1.56 -14.71 -9.79
CA GLY A 97 2.28 -15.56 -10.75
C GLY A 97 1.67 -16.96 -10.85
N LYS A 98 2.08 -17.70 -11.88
CA LYS A 98 1.74 -19.13 -12.01
C LYS A 98 2.25 -19.92 -10.79
N GLY A 99 1.54 -20.99 -10.43
CA GLY A 99 1.92 -21.84 -9.30
C GLY A 99 1.61 -21.27 -7.92
N ILE A 100 0.81 -20.19 -7.81
CA ILE A 100 0.36 -19.64 -6.54
C ILE A 100 -1.12 -19.97 -6.32
N LYS A 101 -1.43 -20.63 -5.19
CA LYS A 101 -2.79 -20.92 -4.74
C LYS A 101 -3.28 -19.83 -3.80
N VAL A 102 -4.53 -19.41 -3.97
CA VAL A 102 -5.21 -18.51 -3.02
C VAL A 102 -5.92 -19.35 -1.96
N LEU A 103 -5.63 -19.09 -0.69
CA LEU A 103 -6.22 -19.77 0.46
C LEU A 103 -7.42 -19.01 1.04
N GLY A 104 -7.43 -17.68 0.92
CA GLY A 104 -8.55 -16.83 1.36
C GLY A 104 -8.37 -15.37 0.97
N HIS A 105 -9.46 -14.62 0.80
CA HIS A 105 -9.43 -13.17 0.54
C HIS A 105 -10.79 -12.50 0.79
N ASN A 106 -10.81 -11.17 0.91
CA ASN A 106 -12.03 -10.35 0.91
C ASN A 106 -12.11 -9.35 -0.27
N ALA A 107 -11.40 -9.61 -1.37
CA ALA A 107 -11.47 -8.79 -2.58
C ALA A 107 -12.90 -8.66 -3.13
N GLN A 108 -13.28 -7.45 -3.58
CA GLN A 108 -14.61 -7.23 -4.17
C GLN A 108 -14.67 -7.60 -5.66
N ILE A 109 -13.53 -7.56 -6.36
CA ILE A 109 -13.46 -7.85 -7.79
C ILE A 109 -12.42 -8.92 -8.06
N LYS A 110 -12.82 -9.92 -8.86
CA LYS A 110 -11.91 -10.91 -9.45
C LYS A 110 -11.50 -10.42 -10.84
N LEU A 111 -10.20 -10.21 -11.03
CA LEU A 111 -9.63 -9.86 -12.32
C LEU A 111 -9.24 -11.19 -13.01
N SER A 112 -9.90 -11.49 -14.12
CA SER A 112 -9.60 -12.65 -14.95
C SER A 112 -9.45 -12.20 -16.40
N ASN A 113 -8.20 -12.22 -16.87
CA ASN A 113 -7.77 -11.86 -18.22
C ASN A 113 -6.83 -12.97 -18.71
N LEU A 114 -6.66 -13.14 -20.03
CA LEU A 114 -5.82 -14.21 -20.61
C LEU A 114 -4.38 -14.26 -20.07
N ASP A 115 -3.81 -13.12 -19.67
CA ASP A 115 -2.42 -13.01 -19.20
C ASP A 115 -2.24 -13.03 -17.68
N HIS A 116 -3.31 -12.91 -16.88
CA HIS A 116 -3.20 -12.70 -15.43
C HIS A 116 -4.02 -13.73 -14.67
N PHE A 117 -3.36 -14.78 -14.19
CA PHE A 117 -3.99 -15.81 -13.38
C PHE A 117 -4.42 -15.23 -12.03
N GLY A 118 -5.73 -15.13 -11.83
CA GLY A 118 -6.32 -14.97 -10.50
C GLY A 118 -6.07 -13.62 -9.83
N GLY A 119 -6.00 -12.53 -10.59
CA GLY A 119 -5.93 -11.19 -10.01
C GLY A 119 -7.11 -10.88 -9.10
N ARG A 120 -6.89 -10.05 -8.08
CA ARG A 120 -7.91 -9.57 -7.15
C ARG A 120 -7.77 -8.08 -6.91
N GLN A 121 -8.89 -7.42 -6.70
CA GLN A 121 -8.91 -5.99 -6.50
C GLN A 121 -9.80 -5.58 -5.32
N TRP A 122 -9.33 -4.57 -4.60
CA TRP A 122 -10.04 -3.89 -3.53
C TRP A 122 -10.21 -2.41 -3.85
N ARG A 123 -11.40 -1.87 -3.60
CA ARG A 123 -11.65 -0.44 -3.43
C ARG A 123 -11.43 -0.08 -1.97
N ILE A 124 -10.71 0.99 -1.69
CA ILE A 124 -10.35 1.41 -0.33
C ILE A 124 -10.90 2.81 -0.12
N ARG A 125 -12.01 2.89 0.60
CA ARG A 125 -12.71 4.17 0.84
C ARG A 125 -12.55 4.70 2.26
N SER A 126 -11.94 3.90 3.13
CA SER A 126 -11.70 4.25 4.53
C SER A 126 -10.49 3.50 5.07
N PRO A 127 -9.89 3.99 6.17
CA PRO A 127 -8.81 3.26 6.87
C PRO A 127 -9.25 1.88 7.36
N ASP A 128 -10.55 1.66 7.53
CA ASP A 128 -11.14 0.40 8.01
C ASP A 128 -11.55 -0.56 6.88
N SER A 129 -11.06 -0.34 5.65
CA SER A 129 -11.38 -1.25 4.53
C SER A 129 -10.74 -2.65 4.67
N TYR A 130 -9.74 -2.81 5.55
CA TYR A 130 -9.04 -4.05 5.91
C TYR A 130 -8.92 -5.10 4.77
N PRO A 131 -8.31 -4.75 3.62
CA PRO A 131 -8.14 -5.71 2.53
C PRO A 131 -7.17 -6.81 2.96
N PHE A 132 -7.46 -8.07 2.64
CA PHE A 132 -6.56 -9.18 2.86
C PHE A 132 -6.65 -10.26 1.78
N MET A 133 -5.53 -10.94 1.56
CA MET A 133 -5.38 -12.14 0.77
C MET A 133 -4.31 -13.04 1.39
N ILE A 134 -4.59 -14.33 1.46
CA ILE A 134 -3.65 -15.36 1.88
C ILE A 134 -3.34 -16.23 0.67
N VAL A 135 -2.07 -16.42 0.37
CA VAL A 135 -1.60 -17.25 -0.75
C VAL A 135 -0.53 -18.23 -0.32
N GLN A 136 -0.36 -19.31 -1.08
CA GLN A 136 0.69 -20.30 -0.86
C GLN A 136 1.21 -20.80 -2.20
N ALA A 137 2.52 -21.04 -2.29
CA ALA A 137 3.11 -21.67 -3.46
C ALA A 137 2.63 -23.14 -3.55
N MET A 138 2.20 -23.54 -4.75
CA MET A 138 1.92 -24.93 -5.07
C MET A 138 3.26 -25.67 -5.17
N LYS A 139 3.32 -26.87 -4.61
CA LYS A 139 4.45 -27.79 -4.77
C LYS A 139 4.46 -28.38 -6.17
#